data_AF-A0A914KL22-F1
#
_entry.id   AF-A0A914KL22-F1
#
_cell.length_a   1.000
_cell.length_b   1.000
_cell.length_c   1.000
_cell.angle_alpha   90.00
_cell.angle_beta   90.00
_cell.angle_gamma   90.00
#
_symmetry.space_group_name_H-M   'P 1'
#
loop_
_entity.id
_entity.type
_entity.pdbx_description
1 polymer ?
#
loop_
_entity_poly.entity_id
_entity_poly.type
_entity_poly.pdbx_seq_one_letter_code
_entity_poly.pdbx_strand_id
1 'polypeptide(L)'
;MRKVSKIQNFLTEQSKSLFNNQNELNDYREQFRKTLNNMNDSKTPAILLLNKYALNISLNFLCNLRKFPGAVDHIVAVVFDSYSHQILKESFTDIGGIVYWDIPALEEKFSSGDGRYQVFQYFRAKLVSLLTEVTDQFWMVQADTIWKENLFEIIDTDSQEFINAGIIFDSEGSEGLLRYMIAGGYFFVRSANSTKKFFESAAEFLLNNFATDNNVMNRLCIQKAFGVECGQISYR
;
A
#
# COMPACT_ATOMS: atom_id res chain seq x y z
N MET A 1 -16.11 23.87 7.54
CA MET A 1 -15.04 23.88 8.58
C MET A 1 -15.27 22.90 9.73
N ARG A 2 -16.44 22.86 10.41
CA ARG A 2 -16.66 21.94 11.57
C ARG A 2 -16.46 20.44 11.28
N LYS A 3 -16.81 19.96 10.08
CA LYS A 3 -16.68 18.52 9.71
C LYS A 3 -15.21 18.09 9.53
N VAL A 4 -14.40 18.93 8.89
CA VAL A 4 -12.95 18.68 8.68
C VAL A 4 -12.22 18.65 10.01
N SER A 5 -12.53 19.58 10.92
CA SER A 5 -11.93 19.62 12.27
C SER A 5 -12.23 18.34 13.09
N LYS A 6 -13.43 17.76 12.96
CA LYS A 6 -13.75 16.49 13.64
C LYS A 6 -12.97 15.31 13.08
N ILE A 7 -12.84 15.22 11.76
CA ILE A 7 -12.01 14.19 11.10
C ILE A 7 -10.56 14.31 11.54
N GLN A 8 -10.04 15.53 11.58
CA GLN A 8 -8.66 15.79 11.96
C GLN A 8 -8.37 15.37 13.41
N ASN A 9 -9.28 15.70 14.34
CA ASN A 9 -9.15 15.29 15.74
C ASN A 9 -9.17 13.76 15.88
N PHE A 10 -10.10 13.09 15.18
CA PHE A 10 -10.16 11.63 15.17
C PHE A 10 -8.87 11.01 14.65
N LEU A 11 -8.34 11.50 13.51
CA LEU A 11 -7.08 11.02 12.96
C LEU A 11 -5.93 11.20 13.94
N THR A 12 -5.80 12.39 14.56
CA THR A 12 -4.76 12.65 15.54
C THR A 12 -4.84 11.70 16.73
N GLU A 13 -6.04 11.40 17.23
CA GLU A 13 -6.25 10.42 18.30
C GLU A 13 -5.84 9.00 17.87
N GLN A 14 -6.26 8.56 16.69
CA GLN A 14 -5.91 7.22 16.17
C GLN A 14 -4.41 7.10 15.82
N SER A 15 -3.79 8.17 15.32
CA SER A 15 -2.36 8.16 15.02
C SER A 15 -1.50 7.92 16.25
N LYS A 16 -1.98 8.38 17.43
CA LYS A 16 -1.27 8.22 18.68
C LYS A 16 -1.22 6.77 19.15
N SER A 17 -2.14 5.91 18.72
CA SER A 17 -2.09 4.48 19.02
C SER A 17 -1.32 3.70 17.96
N LEU A 18 -1.50 4.02 16.67
CA LEU A 18 -1.01 3.22 15.55
C LEU A 18 0.52 3.08 15.41
N PHE A 19 1.27 4.14 15.71
CA PHE A 19 2.73 4.16 15.44
C PHE A 19 3.57 4.77 16.57
N ASN A 20 3.02 4.93 17.78
CA ASN A 20 3.79 5.44 18.93
C ASN A 20 4.36 4.34 19.83
N ASN A 21 3.82 3.12 19.76
CA ASN A 21 4.32 2.00 20.55
C ASN A 21 5.48 1.31 19.81
N GLN A 22 6.71 1.68 20.16
CA GLN A 22 7.90 1.17 19.47
C GLN A 22 8.08 -0.36 19.61
N ASN A 23 7.65 -0.94 20.72
CA ASN A 23 7.74 -2.39 20.93
C ASN A 23 6.81 -3.13 19.96
N GLU A 24 5.55 -2.71 19.88
CA GLU A 24 4.57 -3.26 18.95
C GLU A 24 5.00 -3.07 17.49
N LEU A 25 5.57 -1.91 17.13
CA LEU A 25 6.11 -1.69 15.79
C LEU A 25 7.29 -2.61 15.47
N ASN A 26 8.15 -2.90 16.44
CA ASN A 26 9.24 -3.85 16.26
C ASN A 26 8.69 -5.27 16.04
N ASP A 27 7.64 -5.66 16.77
CA ASP A 27 6.97 -6.95 16.57
C ASP A 27 6.40 -7.07 15.16
N TYR A 28 5.75 -6.02 14.63
CA TYR A 28 5.28 -6.00 13.25
C TYR A 28 6.43 -6.02 12.23
N ARG A 29 7.53 -5.30 12.46
CA ARG A 29 8.72 -5.38 11.60
C ARG A 29 9.26 -6.82 11.52
N GLU A 30 9.35 -7.51 12.64
CA GLU A 30 9.79 -8.91 12.67
C GLU A 30 8.79 -9.84 11.98
N GLN A 31 7.48 -9.62 12.15
CA GLN A 31 6.46 -10.36 11.42
C GLN A 31 6.58 -10.17 9.91
N PHE A 32 6.78 -8.93 9.43
CA PHE A 32 7.03 -8.67 8.01
C PHE A 32 8.31 -9.34 7.55
N ARG A 33 9.45 -9.17 8.24
CA ARG A 33 10.71 -9.84 7.88
C ARG A 33 10.54 -11.34 7.76
N LYS A 34 9.91 -11.98 8.75
CA LYS A 34 9.64 -13.42 8.72
C LYS A 34 8.76 -13.80 7.54
N THR A 35 7.70 -13.04 7.28
CA THR A 35 6.77 -13.31 6.18
C THR A 35 7.48 -13.20 4.83
N LEU A 36 8.25 -12.14 4.64
CA LEU A 36 8.95 -11.83 3.39
C LEU A 36 10.13 -12.80 3.15
N ASN A 37 10.88 -13.17 4.19
CA ASN A 37 11.96 -14.17 4.09
C ASN A 37 11.46 -15.59 3.79
N ASN A 38 10.17 -15.89 4.03
CA ASN A 38 9.58 -17.18 3.65
C ASN A 38 9.12 -17.19 2.19
N MET A 39 9.07 -16.03 1.53
CA MET A 39 8.84 -15.96 0.10
C MET A 39 10.13 -16.38 -0.63
N ASN A 40 10.00 -16.86 -1.86
CA ASN A 40 11.17 -17.16 -2.68
C ASN A 40 11.98 -15.86 -2.92
N ASP A 41 13.30 -15.90 -2.73
CA ASP A 41 14.21 -14.74 -2.80
C ASP A 41 14.07 -13.92 -4.10
N SER A 42 13.58 -14.52 -5.19
CA SER A 42 13.36 -13.84 -6.47
C SER A 42 12.02 -13.12 -6.61
N LYS A 43 11.11 -13.21 -5.63
CA LYS A 43 9.74 -12.68 -5.73
C LYS A 43 9.64 -11.30 -5.09
N THR A 44 9.35 -10.29 -5.91
CA THR A 44 8.96 -8.96 -5.42
C THR A 44 7.60 -9.04 -4.73
N PRO A 45 7.48 -8.70 -3.42
CA PRO A 45 6.23 -8.73 -2.69
C PRO A 45 5.23 -7.70 -3.23
N ALA A 46 3.94 -8.02 -3.14
CA ALA A 46 2.83 -7.13 -3.43
C ALA A 46 1.88 -7.06 -2.23
N ILE A 47 1.86 -5.91 -1.58
CA ILE A 47 1.16 -5.69 -0.32
C ILE A 47 -0.29 -5.32 -0.60
N LEU A 48 -1.21 -6.13 -0.10
CA LEU A 48 -2.65 -5.92 -0.18
C LEU A 48 -3.20 -5.59 1.21
N LEU A 49 -3.97 -4.51 1.35
CA LEU A 49 -4.59 -4.12 2.61
C LEU A 49 -6.09 -4.44 2.58
N LEU A 50 -6.62 -5.10 3.62
CA LEU A 50 -8.06 -5.38 3.70
C LEU A 50 -8.61 -5.52 5.12
N ASN A 51 -9.93 -5.38 5.21
CA ASN A 51 -10.75 -5.81 6.34
C ASN A 51 -11.96 -6.62 5.84
N LYS A 52 -12.82 -7.07 6.75
CA LYS A 52 -14.02 -7.89 6.48
C LYS A 52 -14.97 -7.28 5.46
N TYR A 53 -15.02 -5.96 5.36
CA TYR A 53 -15.89 -5.26 4.41
C TYR A 53 -15.33 -5.25 2.98
N ALA A 54 -14.01 -5.42 2.83
CA ALA A 54 -13.33 -5.60 1.54
C ALA A 54 -12.99 -7.07 1.24
N LEU A 55 -13.37 -8.01 2.12
CA LEU A 55 -12.99 -9.42 1.97
C LEU A 55 -13.51 -10.02 0.66
N ASN A 56 -14.80 -9.89 0.36
CA ASN A 56 -15.38 -10.51 -0.85
C ASN A 56 -14.73 -10.00 -2.14
N ILE A 57 -14.44 -8.70 -2.24
CA ILE A 57 -13.77 -8.15 -3.41
C ILE A 57 -12.31 -8.64 -3.48
N SER A 58 -11.65 -8.76 -2.33
CA SER A 58 -10.29 -9.33 -2.23
C SER A 58 -10.23 -10.80 -2.63
N LEU A 59 -11.21 -11.61 -2.23
CA LEU A 59 -11.30 -13.01 -2.65
C LEU A 59 -11.50 -13.13 -4.18
N ASN A 60 -12.33 -12.26 -4.76
CA ASN A 60 -12.50 -12.20 -6.21
C ASN A 60 -11.19 -11.83 -6.93
N PHE A 61 -10.46 -10.84 -6.41
CA PHE A 61 -9.15 -10.44 -6.93
C PHE A 61 -8.13 -11.58 -6.86
N LEU A 62 -7.98 -12.23 -5.70
CA LEU A 62 -7.05 -13.35 -5.54
C LEU A 62 -7.42 -14.54 -6.44
N CYS A 63 -8.71 -14.84 -6.61
CA CYS A 63 -9.17 -15.84 -7.58
C CYS A 63 -8.86 -15.45 -9.03
N ASN A 64 -8.91 -14.16 -9.36
CA ASN A 64 -8.47 -13.68 -10.66
C ASN A 64 -6.95 -13.86 -10.84
N LEU A 65 -6.15 -13.63 -9.80
CA LEU A 65 -4.70 -13.84 -9.84
C LEU A 65 -4.31 -15.30 -10.05
N ARG A 66 -5.08 -16.27 -9.55
CA ARG A 66 -4.83 -17.72 -9.79
C ARG A 66 -4.85 -18.11 -11.26
N LYS A 67 -5.36 -17.26 -12.16
CA LYS A 67 -5.27 -17.46 -13.61
C LYS A 67 -3.85 -17.25 -14.16
N PHE A 68 -2.99 -16.59 -13.39
CA PHE A 68 -1.60 -16.30 -13.73
C PHE A 68 -0.69 -17.10 -12.79
N PRO A 69 0.01 -18.13 -13.29
CA PRO A 69 0.85 -19.00 -12.45
C PRO A 69 1.83 -18.21 -11.59
N GLY A 70 1.83 -18.49 -10.28
CA GLY A 70 2.73 -17.86 -9.31
C GLY A 70 2.35 -16.44 -8.86
N ALA A 71 1.36 -15.77 -9.48
CA ALA A 71 1.01 -14.38 -9.13
C ALA A 71 0.46 -14.22 -7.70
N VAL A 72 -0.30 -15.20 -7.20
CA VAL A 72 -0.83 -15.19 -5.81
C VAL A 72 0.29 -15.27 -4.78
N ASP A 73 1.37 -15.99 -5.11
CA ASP A 73 2.52 -16.17 -4.22
C ASP A 73 3.30 -14.87 -3.96
N HIS A 74 3.10 -13.83 -4.76
CA HIS A 74 3.68 -12.51 -4.53
C HIS A 74 2.88 -11.71 -3.48
N ILE A 75 1.62 -12.08 -3.23
CA ILE A 75 0.73 -11.28 -2.40
C ILE A 75 1.04 -11.49 -0.92
N VAL A 76 1.24 -10.38 -0.21
CA VAL A 76 1.26 -10.33 1.26
C VAL A 76 0.06 -9.52 1.71
N ALA A 77 -0.91 -10.19 2.32
CA ALA A 77 -2.13 -9.56 2.82
C ALA A 77 -1.91 -8.99 4.23
N VAL A 78 -2.09 -7.68 4.41
CA VAL A 78 -2.19 -7.05 5.72
C VAL A 78 -3.67 -6.91 6.06
N VAL A 79 -4.06 -7.58 7.15
CA VAL A 79 -5.47 -7.77 7.49
C VAL A 79 -5.77 -7.11 8.83
N PHE A 80 -6.83 -6.31 8.89
CA PHE A 80 -7.18 -5.53 10.09
C PHE A 80 -8.19 -6.19 11.03
N ASP A 81 -8.65 -7.40 10.70
CA ASP A 81 -9.63 -8.13 11.51
C ASP A 81 -9.39 -9.64 11.50
N SER A 82 -9.77 -10.30 12.58
CA SER A 82 -9.53 -11.73 12.79
C SER A 82 -10.33 -12.62 11.83
N TYR A 83 -11.53 -12.18 11.42
CA TYR A 83 -12.41 -12.94 10.52
C TYR A 83 -11.78 -13.08 9.13
N SER A 84 -11.36 -11.98 8.52
CA SER A 84 -10.67 -11.98 7.23
C SER A 84 -9.35 -12.75 7.28
N HIS A 85 -8.61 -12.64 8.38
CA HIS A 85 -7.36 -13.37 8.58
C HIS A 85 -7.60 -14.89 8.57
N GLN A 86 -8.63 -15.37 9.28
CA GLN A 86 -9.01 -16.77 9.29
C GLN A 86 -9.44 -17.25 7.90
N ILE A 87 -10.32 -16.51 7.22
CA ILE A 87 -10.83 -16.90 5.90
C ILE A 87 -9.70 -16.99 4.87
N LEU A 88 -8.77 -16.02 4.84
CA LEU A 88 -7.62 -16.06 3.92
C LEU A 88 -6.72 -17.26 4.21
N LYS A 89 -6.42 -17.53 5.49
CA LYS A 89 -5.58 -18.67 5.88
C LYS A 89 -6.19 -20.02 5.50
N GLU A 90 -7.51 -20.14 5.55
CA GLU A 90 -8.23 -21.37 5.17
C GLU A 90 -8.40 -21.51 3.66
N SER A 91 -8.55 -20.41 2.91
CA SER A 91 -8.92 -20.42 1.49
C SER A 91 -7.74 -20.28 0.52
N PHE A 92 -6.62 -19.70 0.95
CA PHE A 92 -5.46 -19.39 0.12
C PHE A 92 -4.16 -19.89 0.79
N THR A 93 -3.86 -21.17 0.60
CA THR A 93 -2.60 -21.78 1.04
C THR A 93 -1.41 -21.42 0.16
N ASP A 94 -1.68 -20.83 -1.00
CA ASP A 94 -0.74 -20.37 -2.04
C ASP A 94 -0.40 -18.88 -1.91
N ILE A 95 -1.02 -18.13 -0.99
CA ILE A 95 -0.69 -16.72 -0.76
C ILE A 95 0.72 -16.58 -0.19
N GLY A 96 1.47 -15.57 -0.65
CA GLY A 96 2.84 -15.32 -0.20
C GLY A 96 2.95 -15.08 1.32
N GLY A 97 1.95 -14.43 1.91
CA GLY A 97 1.85 -14.30 3.35
C GLY A 97 0.62 -13.53 3.83
N ILE A 98 0.36 -13.63 5.14
CA ILE A 98 -0.71 -12.88 5.79
C ILE A 98 -0.16 -12.30 7.10
N VAL A 99 -0.25 -10.98 7.26
CA VAL A 99 0.09 -10.25 8.48
C VAL A 99 -1.20 -9.71 9.08
N TYR A 100 -1.60 -10.25 10.23
CA TYR A 100 -2.72 -9.71 10.98
C TYR A 100 -2.26 -8.53 11.82
N TRP A 101 -2.83 -7.35 11.60
CA TRP A 101 -2.52 -6.14 12.35
C TRP A 101 -3.80 -5.60 12.97
N ASP A 102 -3.95 -5.80 14.28
CA ASP A 102 -5.14 -5.38 15.02
C ASP A 102 -5.19 -3.85 15.14
N ILE A 103 -6.03 -3.24 14.31
CA ILE A 103 -6.26 -1.79 14.29
C ILE A 103 -7.75 -1.55 14.39
N PRO A 104 -8.29 -1.26 15.61
CA PRO A 104 -9.72 -1.11 15.81
C PRO A 104 -10.39 -0.07 14.90
N ALA A 105 -9.68 0.99 14.54
CA ALA A 105 -10.20 2.01 13.62
C ALA A 105 -10.35 1.53 12.17
N LEU A 106 -9.56 0.53 11.76
CA LEU A 106 -9.54 -0.02 10.39
C LEU A 106 -10.27 -1.37 10.28
N GLU A 107 -10.61 -2.01 11.39
CA GLU A 107 -11.53 -3.15 11.39
C GLU A 107 -12.93 -2.74 10.89
N GLU A 108 -13.36 -1.51 11.17
CA GLU A 108 -14.69 -1.01 10.84
C GLU A 108 -14.86 -0.59 9.38
N LYS A 109 -16.12 -0.51 8.93
CA LYS A 109 -16.43 -0.05 7.57
C LYS A 109 -16.06 1.43 7.43
N PHE A 110 -15.42 1.77 6.31
CA PHE A 110 -15.11 3.14 5.96
C PHE A 110 -15.32 3.39 4.46
N SER A 111 -15.46 4.66 4.10
CA SER A 111 -15.61 5.12 2.71
C SER A 111 -14.96 6.48 2.54
N SER A 112 -14.71 6.89 1.29
CA SER A 112 -14.23 8.23 0.99
C SER A 112 -15.08 9.30 1.69
N GLY A 113 -14.42 10.30 2.28
CA GLY A 113 -15.08 11.34 3.09
C GLY A 113 -15.24 11.02 4.59
N ASP A 114 -14.89 9.81 5.04
CA ASP A 114 -14.85 9.42 6.46
C ASP A 114 -13.45 9.64 7.07
N GLY A 115 -13.39 9.96 8.37
CA GLY A 115 -12.14 10.04 9.11
C GLY A 115 -11.39 8.71 9.19
N ARG A 116 -12.10 7.57 9.19
CA ARG A 116 -11.45 6.26 9.07
C ARG A 116 -10.73 6.06 7.73
N TYR A 117 -11.29 6.61 6.64
CA TYR A 117 -10.63 6.57 5.35
C TYR A 117 -9.34 7.41 5.36
N GLN A 118 -9.35 8.55 6.08
CA GLN A 118 -8.13 9.32 6.31
C GLN A 118 -7.10 8.54 7.15
N VAL A 119 -7.55 7.81 8.18
CA VAL A 119 -6.67 6.91 8.97
C VAL A 119 -6.06 5.82 8.08
N PHE A 120 -6.85 5.24 7.17
CA PHE A 120 -6.37 4.23 6.23
C PHE A 120 -5.26 4.80 5.31
N GLN A 121 -5.45 5.99 4.76
CA GLN A 121 -4.46 6.66 3.90
C GLN A 121 -3.18 7.02 4.66
N TYR A 122 -3.32 7.53 5.89
CA TYR A 122 -2.19 7.78 6.79
C TYR A 122 -1.44 6.48 7.11
N PHE A 123 -2.16 5.42 7.48
CA PHE A 123 -1.59 4.10 7.76
C PHE A 123 -0.86 3.56 6.54
N ARG A 124 -1.45 3.66 5.35
CA ARG A 124 -0.83 3.22 4.09
C ARG A 124 0.52 3.90 3.87
N ALA A 125 0.61 5.21 4.03
CA ALA A 125 1.87 5.94 3.92
C ALA A 125 2.90 5.52 4.99
N LYS A 126 2.48 5.37 6.26
CA LYS A 126 3.37 4.91 7.34
C LYS A 126 3.84 3.48 7.16
N LEU A 127 2.98 2.60 6.66
CA LEU A 127 3.31 1.21 6.36
C LEU A 127 4.37 1.16 5.25
N VAL A 128 4.20 1.93 4.17
CA VAL A 128 5.21 1.99 3.10
C VAL A 128 6.56 2.45 3.64
N SER A 129 6.58 3.49 4.48
CA SER A 129 7.80 3.93 5.17
C SER A 129 8.44 2.82 6.02
N LEU A 130 7.66 2.07 6.80
CA LEU A 130 8.16 0.92 7.56
C LEU A 130 8.70 -0.18 6.64
N LEU A 131 8.00 -0.47 5.55
CA LEU A 131 8.37 -1.51 4.61
C LEU A 131 9.70 -1.22 3.91
N THR A 132 10.05 0.05 3.73
CA THR A 132 11.38 0.43 3.21
C THR A 132 12.55 0.06 4.14
N GLU A 133 12.27 -0.35 5.39
CA GLU A 133 13.27 -0.81 6.36
C GLU A 133 13.35 -2.35 6.47
N VAL A 134 12.47 -3.09 5.79
CA VAL A 134 12.34 -4.55 5.95
C VAL A 134 12.47 -5.34 4.65
N THR A 135 12.32 -4.71 3.48
CA THR A 135 12.51 -5.34 2.17
C THR A 135 13.17 -4.34 1.22
N ASP A 136 13.85 -4.82 0.18
CA ASP A 136 14.53 -3.98 -0.80
C ASP A 136 13.57 -3.31 -1.79
N GLN A 137 12.45 -3.97 -2.08
CA GLN A 137 11.43 -3.46 -3.00
C GLN A 137 10.09 -4.17 -2.81
N PHE A 138 9.00 -3.52 -3.21
CA PHE A 138 7.65 -4.09 -3.14
C PHE A 138 6.65 -3.27 -3.96
N TRP A 139 5.54 -3.91 -4.29
CA TRP A 139 4.34 -3.25 -4.80
C TRP A 139 3.35 -2.99 -3.67
N MET A 140 2.62 -1.88 -3.75
CA MET A 140 1.32 -1.71 -3.09
C MET A 140 0.24 -1.95 -4.13
N VAL A 141 -0.76 -2.77 -3.81
CA VAL A 141 -1.85 -3.16 -4.72
C VAL A 141 -3.21 -3.02 -4.06
N GLN A 142 -4.24 -2.72 -4.87
CA GLN A 142 -5.64 -2.71 -4.43
C GLN A 142 -6.42 -3.92 -4.98
N ALA A 143 -7.41 -4.40 -4.23
CA ALA A 143 -8.22 -5.56 -4.60
C ALA A 143 -9.44 -5.24 -5.49
N ASP A 144 -9.80 -3.96 -5.67
CA ASP A 144 -10.98 -3.56 -6.43
C ASP A 144 -10.73 -3.47 -7.95
N THR A 145 -9.81 -4.29 -8.47
CA THR A 145 -9.50 -4.38 -9.90
C THR A 145 -9.47 -5.83 -10.40
N ILE A 146 -9.34 -5.97 -11.73
CA ILE A 146 -9.17 -7.26 -12.40
C ILE A 146 -7.90 -7.18 -13.25
N TRP A 147 -6.98 -8.10 -13.03
CA TRP A 147 -5.81 -8.30 -13.87
C TRP A 147 -6.19 -9.09 -15.12
N LYS A 148 -5.84 -8.51 -16.27
CA LYS A 148 -5.92 -9.17 -17.57
C LYS A 148 -4.63 -9.90 -17.93
N GLU A 149 -3.52 -9.45 -17.36
CA GLU A 149 -2.17 -9.99 -17.53
C GLU A 149 -1.45 -9.96 -16.18
N ASN A 150 -0.36 -10.71 -16.06
CA ASN A 150 0.43 -10.79 -14.83
C ASN A 150 1.29 -9.54 -14.65
N LEU A 151 1.01 -8.72 -13.62
CA LEU A 151 1.77 -7.49 -13.33
C LEU A 151 3.28 -7.73 -13.26
N PHE A 152 3.67 -8.86 -12.64
CA PHE A 152 5.07 -9.21 -12.40
C PHE A 152 5.82 -9.64 -13.67
N GLU A 153 5.10 -9.90 -14.77
CA GLU A 153 5.69 -10.26 -16.06
C GLU A 153 5.68 -9.08 -17.03
N ILE A 154 4.67 -8.21 -16.98
CA ILE A 154 4.48 -7.14 -17.97
C ILE A 154 5.22 -5.84 -17.62
N ILE A 155 5.51 -5.62 -16.34
CA ILE A 155 6.26 -4.46 -15.86
C ILE A 155 7.65 -4.90 -15.43
N ASP A 156 8.63 -4.61 -16.29
CA ASP A 156 10.05 -4.73 -15.93
C ASP A 156 10.47 -3.46 -15.17
N THR A 157 10.50 -3.57 -13.84
CA THR A 157 10.91 -2.47 -12.97
C THR A 157 12.37 -2.08 -13.18
N ASP A 158 13.22 -2.99 -13.64
CA ASP A 158 14.66 -2.76 -13.84
C ASP A 158 15.01 -2.35 -15.28
N SER A 159 14.00 -2.15 -16.12
CA SER A 159 14.16 -1.59 -17.46
C SER A 159 14.81 -0.20 -17.45
N GLN A 160 15.39 0.19 -18.58
CA GLN A 160 16.04 1.51 -18.73
C GLN A 160 15.12 2.70 -18.41
N GLU A 161 13.80 2.52 -18.57
CA GLU A 161 12.78 3.51 -18.22
C GLU A 161 12.68 3.73 -16.70
N PHE A 162 12.80 2.65 -15.92
CA PHE A 162 12.50 2.65 -14.49
C PHE A 162 13.71 2.42 -13.58
N ILE A 163 14.90 2.12 -14.10
CA ILE A 163 16.07 1.77 -13.30
C ILE A 163 16.47 2.84 -12.27
N ASN A 164 16.21 4.11 -12.59
CA ASN A 164 16.49 5.25 -11.69
C ASN A 164 15.29 5.66 -10.83
N ALA A 165 14.10 5.09 -11.07
CA ALA A 165 12.88 5.45 -10.34
C ALA A 165 12.91 4.85 -8.94
N GLY A 166 12.82 5.70 -7.92
CA GLY A 166 12.62 5.22 -6.55
C GLY A 166 11.19 4.73 -6.32
N ILE A 167 10.23 5.29 -7.05
CA ILE A 167 8.82 4.91 -6.99
C ILE A 167 8.26 4.89 -8.41
N ILE A 168 7.47 3.89 -8.76
CA ILE A 168 6.78 3.80 -10.06
C ILE A 168 5.29 3.77 -9.79
N PHE A 169 4.53 4.70 -10.36
CA PHE A 169 3.09 4.86 -10.12
C PHE A 169 2.24 4.45 -11.31
N ASP A 170 1.02 3.98 -11.02
CA ASP A 170 -0.06 3.96 -11.99
C ASP A 170 -0.60 5.38 -12.29
N SER A 171 -1.35 5.49 -13.39
CA SER A 171 -1.89 6.75 -13.92
C SER A 171 -3.41 6.80 -13.73
N GLU A 172 -3.99 7.98 -13.50
CA GLU A 172 -5.46 8.16 -13.39
C GLU A 172 -6.19 8.02 -14.73
N GLY A 173 -5.52 8.28 -15.85
CA GLY A 173 -6.11 8.13 -17.17
C GLY A 173 -5.05 8.14 -18.29
N SER A 174 -5.46 7.81 -19.51
CA SER A 174 -4.55 7.71 -20.67
C SER A 174 -4.36 9.04 -21.39
N GLU A 175 -5.19 10.05 -21.11
CA GLU A 175 -5.25 11.29 -21.88
C GLU A 175 -5.22 12.55 -21.00
N GLY A 176 -4.85 13.67 -21.63
CA GLY A 176 -4.92 15.00 -21.02
C GLY A 176 -4.04 15.15 -19.78
N LEU A 177 -4.59 15.75 -18.73
CA LEU A 177 -3.91 15.92 -17.44
C LEU A 177 -3.90 14.62 -16.62
N LEU A 178 -4.88 13.73 -16.81
CA LEU A 178 -5.02 12.50 -16.05
C LEU A 178 -3.86 11.52 -16.27
N ARG A 179 -3.22 11.57 -17.45
CA ARG A 179 -2.00 10.80 -17.73
C ARG A 179 -0.80 11.18 -16.88
N TYR A 180 -0.84 12.33 -16.22
CA TYR A 180 0.24 12.80 -15.33
C TYR A 180 -0.16 12.77 -13.86
N MET A 181 -1.39 12.33 -13.57
CA MET A 181 -1.90 12.21 -12.21
C MET A 181 -1.74 10.76 -11.75
N ILE A 182 -1.18 10.60 -10.56
CA ILE A 182 -1.07 9.32 -9.87
C ILE A 182 -2.47 8.88 -9.40
N ALA A 183 -2.92 7.71 -9.85
CA ALA A 183 -4.12 7.09 -9.30
C ALA A 183 -3.87 6.56 -7.89
N GLY A 184 -2.69 5.97 -7.68
CA GLY A 184 -2.22 5.50 -6.40
C GLY A 184 -2.88 4.19 -5.98
N GLY A 185 -3.44 3.42 -6.90
CA GLY A 185 -3.96 2.08 -6.60
C GLY A 185 -2.89 1.01 -6.72
N TYR A 186 -1.97 1.20 -7.66
CA TYR A 186 -0.79 0.37 -7.85
C TYR A 186 0.45 1.24 -7.89
N PHE A 187 1.42 0.92 -7.04
CA PHE A 187 2.73 1.54 -7.15
C PHE A 187 3.82 0.63 -6.61
N PHE A 188 4.97 0.70 -7.25
CA PHE A 188 6.18 0.01 -6.86
C PHE A 188 7.09 0.96 -6.10
N VAL A 189 7.74 0.46 -5.07
CA VAL A 189 8.70 1.22 -4.25
C VAL A 189 10.01 0.47 -4.20
N ARG A 190 11.10 1.16 -4.53
CA ARG A 190 12.45 0.75 -4.14
C ARG A 190 12.80 1.35 -2.80
N SER A 191 13.30 0.51 -1.91
CA SER A 191 13.66 0.91 -0.56
C SER A 191 14.95 1.71 -0.58
N ALA A 192 14.83 2.93 -0.09
CA ALA A 192 15.94 3.85 0.09
C ALA A 192 15.57 4.84 1.20
N ASN A 193 16.57 5.48 1.80
CA ASN A 193 16.30 6.53 2.79
C ASN A 193 15.50 7.70 2.19
N SER A 194 15.63 7.97 0.90
CA SER A 194 14.86 9.00 0.18
C SER A 194 13.38 8.61 0.05
N THR A 195 13.08 7.38 -0.36
CA THR A 195 11.69 6.89 -0.47
C THR A 195 11.04 6.72 0.91
N LYS A 196 11.80 6.28 1.92
CA LYS A 196 11.34 6.32 3.32
C LYS A 196 10.86 7.72 3.72
N LYS A 197 11.71 8.74 3.55
CA LYS A 197 11.39 10.13 3.89
C LYS A 197 10.22 10.70 3.08
N PHE A 198 10.11 10.30 1.81
CA PHE A 198 8.98 10.66 0.96
C PHE A 198 7.66 10.21 1.60
N PHE A 199 7.56 8.95 2.03
CA PHE A 199 6.35 8.42 2.64
C PHE A 199 6.13 8.88 4.09
N GLU A 200 7.19 9.17 4.85
CA GLU A 200 7.09 9.85 6.15
C GLU A 200 6.48 11.26 5.99
N SER A 201 6.93 12.02 4.98
CA SER A 201 6.38 13.34 4.68
C SER A 201 4.94 13.27 4.17
N ALA A 202 4.61 12.25 3.37
CA ALA A 202 3.23 12.01 2.95
C ALA A 202 2.32 11.75 4.17
N ALA A 203 2.75 10.86 5.08
CA ALA A 203 2.04 10.57 6.31
C ALA A 203 1.89 11.81 7.21
N GLU A 204 2.95 12.60 7.40
CA GLU A 204 2.91 13.84 8.18
C GLU A 204 1.92 14.85 7.57
N PHE A 205 1.88 14.97 6.25
CA PHE A 205 0.92 15.85 5.59
C PHE A 205 -0.52 15.36 5.81
N LEU A 206 -0.80 14.08 5.61
CA LEU A 206 -2.11 13.46 5.84
C LEU A 206 -2.54 13.56 7.31
N LEU A 207 -1.60 13.51 8.25
CA LEU A 207 -1.84 13.68 9.67
C LEU A 207 -2.30 15.09 10.04
N ASN A 208 -2.04 16.09 9.20
CA ASN A 208 -2.37 17.50 9.49
C ASN A 208 -3.39 18.08 8.51
N ASN A 209 -3.74 17.35 7.45
CA ASN A 209 -4.59 17.84 6.38
C ASN A 209 -5.53 16.74 5.90
N PHE A 210 -6.79 17.11 5.66
CA PHE A 210 -7.74 16.23 4.98
C PHE A 210 -7.44 16.21 3.48
N ALA A 211 -6.78 15.15 3.02
CA ALA A 211 -6.36 14.96 1.64
C ALA A 211 -6.23 13.47 1.33
N THR A 212 -6.34 13.10 0.06
CA THR A 212 -6.03 11.75 -0.39
C THR A 212 -4.53 11.56 -0.53
N ASP A 213 -4.04 10.37 -0.21
CA ASP A 213 -2.61 10.07 -0.30
C ASP A 213 -2.08 10.16 -1.73
N ASN A 214 -2.82 9.73 -2.76
CA ASN A 214 -2.43 9.89 -4.16
C ASN A 214 -2.21 11.37 -4.55
N ASN A 215 -3.03 12.30 -4.05
CA ASN A 215 -2.83 13.74 -4.27
C ASN A 215 -1.57 14.26 -3.56
N VAL A 216 -1.28 13.74 -2.36
CA VAL A 216 -0.06 14.10 -1.63
C VAL A 216 1.18 13.54 -2.35
N MET A 217 1.13 12.29 -2.81
CA MET A 217 2.19 11.65 -3.59
C MET A 217 2.44 12.40 -4.91
N ASN A 218 1.39 12.80 -5.64
CA ASN A 218 1.49 13.66 -6.83
C ASN A 218 2.30 14.92 -6.53
N ARG A 219 1.94 15.65 -5.47
CA ARG A 219 2.64 16.86 -5.07
C ARG A 219 4.12 16.59 -4.77
N LEU A 220 4.42 15.56 -3.99
CA LEU A 220 5.79 15.24 -3.59
C LEU A 220 6.65 14.81 -4.79
N CYS A 221 6.09 14.07 -5.75
CA CYS A 221 6.77 13.71 -6.99
C CYS A 221 7.08 14.93 -7.87
N ILE A 222 6.12 15.83 -8.06
CA ILE A 222 6.34 17.08 -8.82
C ILE A 222 7.43 17.93 -8.17
N GLN A 223 7.48 17.95 -6.84
CA GLN A 223 8.49 18.66 -6.06
C GLN A 223 9.87 17.97 -6.04
N LYS A 224 9.99 16.76 -6.60
CA LYS A 224 11.17 15.89 -6.45
C LYS A 224 11.62 15.78 -4.99
N ALA A 225 10.65 15.62 -4.08
CA ALA A 225 10.90 15.63 -2.65
C ALA A 225 11.96 14.59 -2.28
N PHE A 226 12.96 15.01 -1.50
CA PHE A 226 14.08 14.18 -1.06
C PHE A 226 14.91 13.54 -2.20
N GLY A 227 14.83 14.09 -3.43
CA GLY A 227 15.55 13.56 -4.59
C GLY A 227 15.00 12.24 -5.13
N VAL A 228 13.76 11.87 -4.77
CA VAL A 228 13.10 10.69 -5.32
C VAL A 228 12.67 10.97 -6.77
N GLU A 229 13.17 10.16 -7.71
CA GLU A 229 12.65 10.14 -9.07
C GLU A 229 11.41 9.23 -9.13
N CYS A 230 10.29 9.79 -9.59
CA CYS A 230 9.03 9.07 -9.76
C CYS A 230 8.85 8.67 -11.23
N GLY A 231 8.80 7.36 -11.49
CA GLY A 231 8.39 6.80 -12.78
C GLY A 231 6.87 6.65 -12.86
N GLN A 232 6.35 6.50 -14.06
CA GLN A 232 4.92 6.34 -14.29
C GLN A 232 4.66 5.25 -15.32
N ILE A 233 3.77 4.33 -15.00
CA ILE A 233 3.34 3.27 -15.91
C ILE A 233 2.47 3.91 -16.99
N SER A 234 2.95 3.83 -18.23
CA SER A 234 2.18 4.25 -19.39
C SER A 234 0.97 3.33 -19.60
N TYR A 235 -0.19 3.92 -19.89
CA TYR A 235 -1.34 3.15 -20.38
C TYR A 235 -0.94 2.43 -21.68
N ARG A 236 -1.15 1.11 -21.71
CA ARG A 236 -1.01 0.27 -22.90
C ARG A 236 -2.38 -0.01 -23.51
#